data_AF-A0A662PJH9-F1
#
_entry.id   AF-A0A662PJH9-F1
#
_cell.length_a   1.000
_cell.length_b   1.000
_cell.length_c   1.000
_cell.angle_alpha   90.00
_cell.angle_beta   90.00
_cell.angle_gamma   90.00
#
_symmetry.space_group_name_H-M   'P 1'
#
loop_
_entity.id
_entity.type
_entity.pdbx_description
1 polymer ?
#
loop_
_entity_poly.entity_id
_entity_poly.type
_entity_poly.pdbx_seq_one_letter_code
_entity_poly.pdbx_strand_id
1 'polypeptide(L)'
;MLLSDYMSGEFREGDLALLLSRDVEFLVKLEKGRELHTHLGKISCDDILGGREGDVITTSTSEKLLVVKPDFQDKLSRIRRGPQIIHPKDAYQIIRYLSIGPGREVLEVGGGSGYMTCILAYLVGENGRVVSYEKRKDFSKIIKRNLDFLGLSDRVDLREEEFRSTDEKFDAAVIDVGNPFEIIEKVIEALKPGGRFSLYLPTMDQLVNLSRIIPEGVKISALETVERKISLSKGKVKPMGKLIGHTAYLVIGRRLF
;
A
#
# COMPACT_ATOMS: atom_id res chain seq x y z
N MET A 1 -23.46 -15.52 -4.63
CA MET A 1 -22.20 -15.86 -3.96
C MET A 1 -22.56 -16.89 -2.90
N LEU A 2 -22.26 -18.16 -3.15
CA LEU A 2 -22.69 -19.28 -2.30
C LEU A 2 -21.77 -19.34 -1.07
N LEU A 3 -22.36 -19.67 0.09
CA LEU A 3 -21.69 -19.87 1.39
C LEU A 3 -20.56 -20.94 1.37
N SER A 4 -20.35 -21.64 0.25
CA SER A 4 -19.31 -22.66 0.08
C SER A 4 -17.89 -22.10 -0.06
N ASP A 5 -17.73 -20.82 -0.42
CA ASP A 5 -16.41 -20.19 -0.62
C ASP A 5 -15.75 -19.75 0.71
N TYR A 6 -16.44 -19.87 1.85
CA TYR A 6 -15.88 -19.63 3.19
C TYR A 6 -15.12 -20.83 3.76
N MET A 7 -15.10 -21.99 3.09
CA MET A 7 -14.22 -23.10 3.50
C MET A 7 -12.81 -22.87 2.96
N SER A 8 -12.19 -21.78 3.44
CA SER A 8 -10.77 -21.58 3.28
C SER A 8 -10.06 -22.74 4.00
N GLY A 9 -9.10 -23.39 3.33
CA GLY A 9 -8.46 -24.60 3.84
C GLY A 9 -7.86 -24.45 5.24
N GLU A 10 -7.67 -25.57 5.94
CA GLU A 10 -7.07 -25.63 7.28
C GLU A 10 -5.76 -24.84 7.38
N PHE A 11 -5.49 -24.25 8.54
CA PHE A 11 -4.24 -23.57 8.81
C PHE A 11 -3.07 -24.55 8.82
N ARG A 12 -2.05 -24.26 8.01
CA ARG A 12 -0.85 -25.09 7.88
C ARG A 12 0.37 -24.35 8.40
N GLU A 13 1.42 -25.13 8.61
CA GLU A 13 2.73 -24.58 8.94
C GLU A 13 3.23 -23.67 7.81
N GLY A 14 3.71 -22.49 8.19
CA GLY A 14 4.10 -21.42 7.27
C GLY A 14 3.01 -20.39 6.96
N ASP A 15 1.73 -20.71 7.21
CA ASP A 15 0.63 -19.77 6.98
C ASP A 15 0.71 -18.57 7.95
N LEU A 16 0.13 -17.45 7.52
CA LEU A 16 -0.16 -16.33 8.40
C LEU A 16 -1.57 -16.47 8.98
N ALA A 17 -1.70 -16.30 10.29
CA ALA A 17 -2.96 -16.22 11.01
C ALA A 17 -3.09 -14.87 11.70
N LEU A 18 -4.29 -14.30 11.66
CA LEU A 18 -4.66 -13.10 12.38
C LEU A 18 -5.51 -13.48 13.59
N LEU A 19 -5.06 -13.10 14.78
CA LEU A 19 -5.74 -13.36 16.04
C LEU A 19 -6.41 -12.07 16.52
N LEU A 20 -7.73 -12.10 16.63
CA LEU A 20 -8.56 -10.92 16.87
C LEU A 20 -9.30 -11.02 18.20
N SER A 21 -9.29 -9.92 18.94
CA SER A 21 -10.29 -9.64 19.96
C SER A 21 -10.86 -8.24 19.72
N ARG A 22 -11.70 -7.76 20.63
CA ARG A 22 -12.18 -6.38 20.58
C ARG A 22 -11.06 -5.34 20.64
N ASP A 23 -10.01 -5.64 21.40
CA ASP A 23 -9.01 -4.65 21.80
C ASP A 23 -7.61 -4.96 21.25
N VAL A 24 -7.40 -6.17 20.72
CA VAL A 24 -6.09 -6.60 20.20
C VAL A 24 -6.19 -7.28 18.85
N GLU A 25 -5.07 -7.19 18.13
CA GLU A 25 -4.83 -7.88 16.87
C GLU A 25 -3.37 -8.38 16.85
N PHE A 26 -3.17 -9.68 16.64
CA PHE A 26 -1.85 -10.28 16.46
C PHE A 26 -1.76 -10.97 15.10
N LEU A 27 -0.81 -10.54 14.26
CA LEU A 27 -0.45 -11.26 13.05
C LEU A 27 0.69 -12.23 13.35
N VAL A 28 0.46 -13.52 13.10
CA VAL A 28 1.34 -14.62 13.50
C VAL A 28 1.69 -15.47 12.28
N LYS A 29 2.97 -15.79 12.11
CA LYS A 29 3.39 -16.87 11.21
C LYS A 29 3.38 -18.19 11.97
N LEU A 30 2.57 -19.14 11.53
CA LEU A 30 2.38 -20.41 12.19
C LEU A 30 3.58 -21.32 11.98
N GLU A 31 4.19 -21.77 13.07
CA GLU A 31 5.33 -22.69 13.08
C GLU A 31 5.09 -23.68 14.21
N LYS A 32 5.33 -24.98 13.97
CA LYS A 32 5.02 -26.02 14.95
C LYS A 32 5.85 -25.82 16.23
N GLY A 33 5.20 -25.91 17.39
CA GLY A 33 5.82 -25.70 18.70
C GLY A 33 6.19 -24.24 19.02
N ARG A 34 5.85 -23.28 18.15
CA ARG A 34 6.07 -21.86 18.41
C ARG A 34 5.02 -21.31 19.37
N GLU A 35 5.48 -20.70 20.46
CA GLU A 35 4.64 -19.93 21.39
C GLU A 35 4.81 -18.42 21.18
N LEU A 36 3.71 -17.66 21.28
CA LEU A 36 3.71 -16.21 21.40
C LEU A 36 3.45 -15.82 22.84
N HIS A 37 4.33 -14.97 23.37
CA HIS A 37 4.18 -14.38 24.69
C HIS A 37 3.62 -12.96 24.53
N THR A 38 2.40 -12.76 25.01
CA THR A 38 1.70 -11.48 24.92
C THR A 38 1.28 -10.99 26.31
N HIS A 39 0.76 -9.78 26.37
CA HIS A 39 0.14 -9.24 27.59
C HIS A 39 -1.17 -9.98 27.97
N LEU A 40 -1.73 -10.77 27.05
CA LEU A 40 -2.88 -11.66 27.30
C LEU A 40 -2.43 -13.10 27.58
N GLY A 41 -1.18 -13.31 28.02
CA GLY A 41 -0.63 -14.63 28.25
C GLY A 41 -0.04 -15.29 27.00
N LYS A 42 0.14 -16.60 27.10
CA LYS A 42 0.71 -17.44 26.05
C LYS A 42 -0.34 -17.85 25.03
N ILE A 43 0.09 -17.94 23.77
CA ILE A 43 -0.68 -18.44 22.64
C ILE A 43 0.21 -19.46 21.91
N SER A 44 -0.23 -20.72 21.81
CA SER A 44 0.49 -21.75 21.06
C SER A 44 0.04 -21.77 19.60
N CYS A 45 0.98 -21.85 18.66
CA CYS A 45 0.63 -22.07 17.25
C CYS A 45 0.02 -23.46 17.03
N ASP A 46 0.34 -24.44 17.88
CA ASP A 46 -0.20 -25.80 17.78
C ASP A 46 -1.72 -25.83 18.04
N ASP A 47 -2.26 -24.85 18.78
CA ASP A 47 -3.71 -24.68 18.99
C ASP A 47 -4.44 -24.16 17.75
N ILE A 48 -3.70 -23.68 16.74
CA ILE A 48 -4.22 -23.09 15.51
C ILE A 48 -4.01 -24.03 14.32
N LEU A 49 -2.88 -24.73 14.28
CA LEU A 49 -2.52 -25.65 13.19
C LEU A 49 -3.57 -26.77 13.04
N GLY A 50 -4.01 -27.00 11.80
CA GLY A 50 -5.11 -27.93 11.49
C GLY A 50 -6.51 -27.39 11.78
N GLY A 51 -6.61 -26.26 12.50
CA GLY A 51 -7.86 -25.53 12.70
C GLY A 51 -8.32 -24.78 11.44
N ARG A 52 -9.47 -24.12 11.56
CA ARG A 52 -10.12 -23.40 10.46
C ARG A 52 -10.31 -21.94 10.81
N GLU A 53 -10.47 -21.15 9.76
CA GLU A 53 -10.88 -19.75 9.89
C GLU A 53 -12.25 -19.65 10.57
N GLY A 54 -12.35 -18.78 11.57
CA GLY A 54 -13.52 -18.67 12.44
C GLY A 54 -13.38 -19.40 13.78
N ASP A 55 -12.37 -20.23 13.95
CA ASP A 55 -12.10 -20.89 15.24
C ASP A 55 -11.72 -19.87 16.31
N VAL A 56 -11.98 -20.24 17.58
CA VAL A 56 -11.65 -19.41 18.74
C VAL A 56 -10.67 -20.17 19.61
N ILE A 57 -9.48 -19.60 19.79
CA ILE A 57 -8.48 -20.11 20.72
C ILE A 57 -8.57 -19.37 22.05
N THR A 58 -8.13 -20.03 23.11
CA THR A 58 -8.09 -19.45 24.46
C THR A 58 -6.64 -19.29 24.89
N THR A 59 -6.26 -18.10 25.33
CA THR A 59 -4.90 -17.85 25.84
C THR A 59 -4.69 -18.49 27.21
N SER A 60 -3.45 -18.54 27.68
CA SER A 60 -3.15 -19.04 29.04
C SER A 60 -3.77 -18.22 30.19
N THR A 61 -4.28 -17.02 29.91
CA THR A 61 -5.02 -16.19 30.88
C THR A 61 -6.53 -16.22 30.64
N SER A 62 -7.02 -17.20 29.89
CA SER A 62 -8.44 -17.41 29.57
C SER A 62 -9.09 -16.35 28.67
N GLU A 63 -8.29 -15.57 27.93
CA GLU A 63 -8.80 -14.64 26.93
C GLU A 63 -9.14 -15.36 25.63
N LYS A 64 -10.23 -14.97 24.97
CA LYS A 64 -10.68 -15.60 23.71
C LYS A 64 -10.24 -14.78 22.50
N LEU A 65 -9.60 -15.44 21.54
CA LEU A 65 -9.16 -14.83 20.28
C LEU A 65 -9.78 -15.56 19.10
N LEU A 66 -10.43 -14.82 18.21
CA LEU A 66 -10.89 -15.32 16.91
C LEU A 66 -9.68 -15.48 15.98
N VAL A 67 -9.58 -16.62 15.31
CA VAL A 67 -8.54 -16.89 14.31
C VAL A 67 -9.11 -16.70 12.92
N VAL A 68 -8.52 -15.79 12.14
CA VAL A 68 -8.90 -15.56 10.73
C VAL A 68 -7.67 -15.52 9.83
N LYS A 69 -7.88 -15.66 8.52
CA LYS A 69 -6.81 -15.40 7.56
C LYS A 69 -6.66 -13.89 7.37
N PRO A 70 -5.43 -13.37 7.40
CA PRO A 70 -5.20 -11.94 7.22
C PRO A 70 -5.48 -11.53 5.78
N ASP A 71 -6.24 -10.46 5.62
CA ASP A 71 -6.47 -9.86 4.30
C ASP A 71 -5.26 -9.03 3.83
N PHE A 72 -5.42 -8.36 2.69
CA PHE A 72 -4.35 -7.51 2.17
C PHE A 72 -4.03 -6.33 3.10
N GLN A 73 -5.01 -5.68 3.71
CA GLN A 73 -4.81 -4.55 4.61
C GLN A 73 -4.14 -4.98 5.91
N ASP A 74 -4.54 -6.14 6.45
CA ASP A 74 -3.92 -6.73 7.63
C ASP A 74 -2.42 -6.96 7.39
N LYS A 75 -2.07 -7.56 6.25
CA LYS A 75 -0.66 -7.78 5.86
C LYS A 75 0.06 -6.48 5.52
N LEU A 76 -0.58 -5.57 4.78
CA LEU A 76 0.00 -4.28 4.38
C LEU A 76 0.38 -3.44 5.61
N SER A 77 -0.40 -3.51 6.69
CA SER A 77 -0.09 -2.83 7.95
C SER A 77 1.22 -3.28 8.60
N ARG A 78 1.70 -4.48 8.26
CA ARG A 78 2.89 -5.14 8.84
C ARG A 78 4.12 -5.09 7.95
N ILE A 79 4.04 -4.48 6.77
CA ILE A 79 5.21 -4.35 5.89
C ILE A 79 6.33 -3.57 6.59
N ARG A 80 7.57 -3.85 6.19
CA ARG A 80 8.72 -3.13 6.71
C ARG A 80 8.69 -1.69 6.22
N ARG A 81 8.76 -0.74 7.16
CA ARG A 81 8.92 0.68 6.85
C ARG A 81 10.40 1.04 6.67
N GLY A 82 10.65 2.02 5.81
CA GLY A 82 11.96 2.62 5.58
C GLY A 82 11.83 4.13 5.57
N PRO A 83 11.94 4.80 4.42
CA PRO A 83 11.66 6.24 4.31
C PRO A 83 10.19 6.57 4.57
N GLN A 84 9.88 7.86 4.61
CA GLN A 84 8.51 8.37 4.67
C GLN A 84 7.68 7.80 3.52
N ILE A 85 6.43 7.42 3.83
CA ILE A 85 5.49 6.87 2.85
C ILE A 85 4.51 7.95 2.41
N ILE A 86 3.97 7.81 1.19
CA ILE A 86 2.69 8.43 0.82
C ILE A 86 1.66 8.05 1.88
N HIS A 87 1.07 9.05 2.52
CA HIS A 87 0.13 8.79 3.61
C HIS A 87 -1.09 8.01 3.08
N PRO A 88 -1.63 7.02 3.82
CA PRO A 88 -2.72 6.17 3.32
C PRO A 88 -3.90 6.94 2.71
N LYS A 89 -4.37 7.99 3.39
CA LYS A 89 -5.46 8.86 2.89
C LYS A 89 -5.20 9.41 1.48
N ASP A 90 -3.95 9.71 1.17
CA ASP A 90 -3.53 10.27 -0.12
C ASP A 90 -3.32 9.18 -1.16
N ALA A 91 -2.71 8.06 -0.78
CA ALA A 91 -2.54 6.90 -1.64
C ALA A 91 -3.89 6.45 -2.23
N TYR A 92 -4.95 6.41 -1.40
CA TYR A 92 -6.30 6.08 -1.86
C TYR A 92 -6.91 7.11 -2.81
N GLN A 93 -6.60 8.41 -2.63
CA GLN A 93 -7.01 9.41 -3.64
C GLN A 93 -6.25 9.24 -4.94
N ILE A 94 -4.95 8.98 -4.90
CA ILE A 94 -4.13 8.72 -6.09
C ILE A 94 -4.72 7.54 -6.87
N ILE A 95 -4.99 6.41 -6.20
CA ILE A 95 -5.60 5.21 -6.80
C ILE A 95 -6.90 5.56 -7.52
N ARG A 96 -7.79 6.31 -6.84
CA ARG A 96 -9.06 6.77 -7.39
C ARG A 96 -8.88 7.65 -8.62
N TYR A 97 -8.07 8.70 -8.52
CA TYR A 97 -7.90 9.68 -9.60
C TYR A 97 -7.21 9.08 -10.83
N LEU A 98 -6.26 8.17 -10.62
CA LEU A 98 -5.55 7.50 -11.71
C LEU A 98 -6.35 6.33 -12.29
N SER A 99 -7.45 5.93 -11.65
CA SER A 99 -8.27 4.77 -12.03
C SER A 99 -7.45 3.48 -12.04
N ILE A 100 -6.61 3.27 -11.02
CA ILE A 100 -5.82 2.03 -10.88
C ILE A 100 -6.77 0.86 -10.65
N GLY A 101 -6.52 -0.26 -11.33
CA GLY A 101 -7.33 -1.46 -11.27
C GLY A 101 -6.77 -2.57 -12.15
N PRO A 102 -7.50 -3.70 -12.27
CA PRO A 102 -6.98 -4.92 -12.91
C PRO A 102 -6.51 -4.71 -14.35
N GLY A 103 -5.40 -5.33 -14.72
CA GLY A 103 -4.86 -5.33 -16.09
C GLY A 103 -4.11 -4.06 -16.50
N ARG A 104 -3.98 -3.08 -15.60
CA ARG A 104 -3.31 -1.80 -15.94
C ARG A 104 -1.80 -1.89 -15.82
N GLU A 105 -1.13 -1.15 -16.69
CA GLU A 105 0.31 -0.92 -16.64
C GLU A 105 0.59 0.43 -15.97
N VAL A 106 1.31 0.39 -14.84
CA VAL A 106 1.53 1.57 -14.00
C VAL A 106 3.02 1.83 -13.87
N LEU A 107 3.44 3.05 -14.18
CA LEU A 107 4.78 3.54 -13.86
C LEU A 107 4.80 4.09 -12.42
N GLU A 108 5.78 3.71 -11.63
CA GLU A 108 6.08 4.33 -10.35
C GLU A 108 7.51 4.88 -10.38
N VAL A 109 7.69 6.13 -9.95
CA VAL A 109 9.01 6.74 -9.81
C VAL A 109 9.16 7.21 -8.36
N GLY A 110 10.10 6.61 -7.63
CA GLY A 110 10.28 6.80 -6.19
C GLY A 110 9.52 5.77 -5.36
N GLY A 111 9.95 4.49 -5.43
CA GLY A 111 9.30 3.40 -4.70
C GLY A 111 9.42 3.49 -3.16
N GLY A 112 10.48 4.11 -2.65
CA GLY A 112 10.65 4.37 -1.22
C GLY A 112 10.62 3.09 -0.37
N SER A 113 9.66 2.98 0.56
CA SER A 113 9.48 1.74 1.35
C SER A 113 8.62 0.68 0.67
N GLY A 114 8.10 0.96 -0.52
CA GLY A 114 7.24 0.06 -1.28
C GLY A 114 5.77 0.08 -0.86
N TYR A 115 5.34 0.98 0.04
CA TYR A 115 3.94 1.04 0.47
C TYR A 115 2.98 1.26 -0.71
N MET A 116 3.25 2.27 -1.54
CA MET A 116 2.45 2.52 -2.74
C MET A 116 2.65 1.41 -3.79
N THR A 117 3.89 0.97 -4.02
CA THR A 117 4.22 -0.17 -4.90
C THR A 117 3.38 -1.41 -4.60
N CYS A 118 3.27 -1.79 -3.32
CA CYS A 118 2.50 -2.96 -2.89
C CYS A 118 1.00 -2.78 -3.16
N ILE A 119 0.45 -1.59 -2.95
CA ILE A 119 -0.97 -1.32 -3.25
C ILE A 119 -1.22 -1.35 -4.76
N LEU A 120 -0.33 -0.75 -5.55
CA LEU A 120 -0.41 -0.79 -7.01
C LEU A 120 -0.37 -2.25 -7.49
N ALA A 121 0.62 -3.03 -7.05
CA ALA A 121 0.78 -4.45 -7.40
C ALA A 121 -0.46 -5.28 -7.02
N TYR A 122 -1.05 -5.02 -5.86
CA TYR A 122 -2.28 -5.69 -5.45
C TYR A 122 -3.45 -5.36 -6.39
N LEU A 123 -3.64 -4.09 -6.73
CA LEU A 123 -4.78 -3.59 -7.51
C LEU A 123 -4.71 -3.90 -9.01
N VAL A 124 -3.51 -3.92 -9.59
CA VAL A 124 -3.35 -4.25 -11.02
C VAL A 124 -3.61 -5.74 -11.31
N GLY A 125 -3.55 -6.59 -10.29
CA GLY A 125 -3.82 -8.02 -10.40
C GLY A 125 -2.81 -8.75 -11.28
N GLU A 126 -3.11 -10.02 -11.60
CA GLU A 126 -2.20 -10.93 -12.31
C GLU A 126 -1.96 -10.55 -13.78
N ASN A 127 -2.91 -9.84 -14.40
CA ASN A 127 -2.81 -9.41 -15.80
C ASN A 127 -2.28 -7.98 -15.95
N GLY A 128 -1.98 -7.30 -14.85
CA GLY A 128 -1.43 -5.96 -14.86
C GLY A 128 0.04 -5.96 -14.43
N ARG A 129 0.68 -4.80 -14.48
CA ARG A 129 2.12 -4.68 -14.21
C ARG A 129 2.45 -3.32 -13.62
N VAL A 130 3.31 -3.31 -12.60
CA VAL A 130 3.93 -2.10 -12.07
C VAL A 130 5.39 -2.08 -12.48
N VAL A 131 5.84 -1.00 -13.12
CA VAL A 131 7.27 -0.74 -13.33
C VAL A 131 7.68 0.33 -12.33
N SER A 132 8.49 -0.02 -11.34
CA SER A 132 8.88 0.87 -10.25
C SER A 132 10.37 1.21 -10.33
N TYR A 133 10.70 2.49 -10.38
CA TYR A 133 12.08 2.99 -10.36
C TYR A 133 12.46 3.44 -8.95
N GLU A 134 13.54 2.86 -8.40
CA GLU A 134 14.12 3.23 -7.11
C GLU A 134 15.64 3.16 -7.17
N LYS A 135 16.30 4.34 -7.21
CA LYS A 135 17.75 4.44 -7.34
C LYS A 135 18.53 4.00 -6.10
N ARG A 136 17.89 3.98 -4.93
CA ARG A 136 18.53 3.60 -3.67
C ARG A 136 18.38 2.11 -3.40
N LYS A 137 19.49 1.36 -3.54
CA LYS A 137 19.53 -0.09 -3.32
C LYS A 137 19.03 -0.54 -1.94
N ASP A 138 19.22 0.27 -0.90
CA ASP A 138 18.72 -0.04 0.44
C ASP A 138 17.18 0.03 0.51
N PHE A 139 16.56 0.92 -0.27
CA PHE A 139 15.11 1.03 -0.42
C PHE A 139 14.57 -0.08 -1.32
N SER A 140 15.22 -0.37 -2.45
CA SER A 140 14.86 -1.50 -3.33
C SER A 140 14.82 -2.84 -2.59
N LYS A 141 15.75 -3.08 -1.67
CA LYS A 141 15.74 -4.28 -0.79
C LYS A 141 14.51 -4.33 0.12
N ILE A 142 14.04 -3.19 0.61
CA ILE A 142 12.82 -3.12 1.43
C ILE A 142 11.60 -3.42 0.55
N ILE A 143 11.53 -2.84 -0.64
CA ILE A 143 10.44 -3.08 -1.61
C ILE A 143 10.36 -4.58 -1.93
N LYS A 144 11.46 -5.21 -2.34
CA LYS A 144 11.53 -6.66 -2.64
C LYS A 144 11.00 -7.50 -1.48
N ARG A 145 11.52 -7.26 -0.28
CA ARG A 145 11.09 -7.97 0.94
C ARG A 145 9.59 -7.81 1.20
N ASN A 146 9.03 -6.62 1.00
CA ASN A 146 7.62 -6.35 1.23
C ASN A 146 6.74 -7.01 0.16
N LEU A 147 7.16 -6.99 -1.10
CA LEU A 147 6.48 -7.70 -2.19
C LEU A 147 6.50 -9.21 -1.98
N ASP A 148 7.65 -9.78 -1.58
CA ASP A 148 7.78 -11.21 -1.29
C ASP A 148 6.87 -11.61 -0.12
N PHE A 149 6.85 -10.81 0.94
CA PHE A 149 5.98 -11.03 2.10
C PHE A 149 4.49 -11.00 1.73
N LEU A 150 4.11 -10.18 0.75
CA LEU A 150 2.73 -10.07 0.28
C LEU A 150 2.37 -11.04 -0.86
N GLY A 151 3.36 -11.73 -1.45
CA GLY A 151 3.18 -12.57 -2.62
C GLY A 151 2.83 -11.77 -3.88
N LEU A 152 3.50 -10.63 -4.10
CA LEU A 152 3.20 -9.68 -5.18
C LEU A 152 4.41 -9.39 -6.10
N SER A 153 5.53 -10.09 -5.90
CA SER A 153 6.79 -9.83 -6.61
C SER A 153 6.70 -10.08 -8.12
N ASP A 154 5.82 -10.98 -8.55
CA ASP A 154 5.54 -11.30 -9.95
C ASP A 154 4.85 -10.16 -10.72
N ARG A 155 4.26 -9.19 -10.01
CA ARG A 155 3.51 -8.06 -10.59
C ARG A 155 4.34 -6.79 -10.73
N VAL A 156 5.59 -6.80 -10.24
CA VAL A 156 6.45 -5.62 -10.18
C VAL A 156 7.78 -5.85 -10.86
N ASP A 157 8.05 -5.06 -11.90
CA ASP A 157 9.39 -4.87 -12.45
C ASP A 157 10.08 -3.73 -11.68
N LEU A 158 10.91 -4.08 -10.71
CA LEU A 158 11.64 -3.13 -9.88
C LEU A 158 13.02 -2.81 -10.49
N ARG A 159 13.18 -1.58 -10.95
CA ARG A 159 14.41 -1.04 -11.56
C ARG A 159 15.22 -0.28 -10.52
N GLU A 160 16.39 -0.81 -10.18
CA GLU A 160 17.29 -0.24 -9.17
C GLU A 160 18.15 0.92 -9.72
N GLU A 161 17.51 1.88 -10.37
CA GLU A 161 18.15 3.00 -11.04
C GLU A 161 17.28 4.27 -11.01
N GLU A 162 17.86 5.39 -11.42
CA GLU A 162 17.14 6.65 -11.56
C GLU A 162 16.35 6.67 -12.88
N PHE A 163 15.07 7.03 -12.82
CA PHE A 163 14.26 7.20 -14.02
C PHE A 163 14.81 8.36 -14.86
N ARG A 164 15.07 8.09 -16.14
CA ARG A 164 15.46 9.10 -17.13
C ARG A 164 14.46 9.17 -18.27
N SER A 165 14.16 8.04 -18.87
CA SER A 165 13.19 7.87 -19.95
C SER A 165 12.88 6.38 -20.15
N THR A 166 11.83 6.09 -20.91
CA THR A 166 11.50 4.72 -21.35
C THR A 166 10.66 4.78 -22.64
N ASP A 167 10.79 3.77 -23.48
CA ASP A 167 9.97 3.59 -24.68
C ASP A 167 8.63 2.89 -24.37
N GLU A 168 8.50 2.30 -23.17
CA GLU A 168 7.26 1.67 -22.70
C GLU A 168 6.13 2.70 -22.52
N LYS A 169 4.89 2.22 -22.65
CA LYS A 169 3.69 3.04 -22.51
C LYS A 169 2.80 2.57 -21.37
N PHE A 170 2.46 3.48 -20.46
CA PHE A 170 1.71 3.20 -19.24
C PHE A 170 0.31 3.83 -19.26
N ASP A 171 -0.64 3.17 -18.58
CA ASP A 171 -2.00 3.69 -18.38
C ASP A 171 -2.03 4.79 -17.31
N ALA A 172 -1.13 4.68 -16.33
CA ALA A 172 -0.99 5.62 -15.24
C ALA A 172 0.46 5.75 -14.73
N ALA A 173 0.78 6.88 -14.09
CA ALA A 173 2.07 7.08 -13.43
C ALA A 173 1.92 7.70 -12.02
N VAL A 174 2.66 7.18 -11.04
CA VAL A 174 2.75 7.73 -9.67
C VAL A 174 4.18 8.20 -9.42
N ILE A 175 4.34 9.46 -9.01
CA ILE A 175 5.64 10.08 -8.85
C ILE A 175 5.75 10.68 -7.44
N ASP A 176 6.68 10.16 -6.66
CA ASP A 176 7.02 10.62 -5.31
C ASP A 176 8.55 10.71 -5.17
N VAL A 177 9.10 11.81 -5.70
CA VAL A 177 10.54 12.11 -5.64
C VAL A 177 10.75 13.57 -5.25
N GLY A 178 11.94 13.88 -4.71
CA GLY A 178 12.25 15.24 -4.25
C GLY A 178 12.22 16.31 -5.34
N ASN A 179 12.63 15.96 -6.57
CA ASN A 179 12.62 16.87 -7.72
C ASN A 179 11.94 16.22 -8.94
N PRO A 180 10.60 16.23 -9.04
CA PRO A 180 9.90 15.65 -10.18
C PRO A 180 9.98 16.50 -11.45
N PHE A 181 10.45 17.75 -11.35
CA PHE A 181 10.48 18.72 -12.44
C PHE A 181 11.45 18.35 -13.55
N GLU A 182 12.52 17.60 -13.22
CA GLU A 182 13.51 17.12 -14.19
C GLU A 182 13.01 15.95 -15.05
N ILE A 183 11.96 15.25 -14.59
CA ILE A 183 11.49 14.02 -15.23
C ILE A 183 10.06 14.09 -15.73
N ILE A 184 9.32 15.16 -15.42
CA ILE A 184 7.88 15.23 -15.69
C ILE A 184 7.54 15.09 -17.17
N GLU A 185 8.30 15.73 -18.05
CA GLU A 185 8.13 15.60 -19.50
C GLU A 185 8.31 14.14 -19.95
N LYS A 186 9.35 13.47 -19.45
CA LYS A 186 9.67 12.07 -19.78
C LYS A 186 8.64 11.09 -19.23
N VAL A 187 8.08 11.37 -18.06
CA VAL A 187 6.94 10.63 -17.52
C VAL A 187 5.71 10.80 -18.40
N ILE A 188 5.40 12.02 -18.83
CA ILE A 188 4.25 12.29 -19.71
C ILE A 188 4.44 11.58 -21.05
N GLU A 189 5.63 11.64 -21.65
CA GLU A 189 5.98 10.92 -22.87
C GLU A 189 5.77 9.40 -22.75
N ALA A 190 6.00 8.82 -21.57
CA ALA A 190 5.79 7.41 -21.25
C ALA A 190 4.31 7.04 -20.99
N LEU A 191 3.38 8.00 -20.89
CA LEU A 191 1.95 7.69 -20.79
C LEU A 191 1.33 7.40 -22.15
N LYS A 192 0.35 6.49 -22.20
CA LYS A 192 -0.56 6.35 -23.35
C LYS A 192 -1.36 7.66 -23.53
N PRO A 193 -1.84 7.99 -24.75
CA PRO A 193 -2.78 9.11 -24.93
C PRO A 193 -3.98 8.97 -23.99
N GLY A 194 -4.33 10.03 -23.27
CA GLY A 194 -5.39 9.99 -22.26
C GLY A 194 -4.98 9.40 -20.90
N GLY A 195 -3.74 8.91 -20.76
CA GLY A 195 -3.17 8.37 -19.52
C GLY A 195 -3.07 9.43 -18.42
N ARG A 196 -3.05 8.98 -17.16
CA ARG A 196 -3.10 9.87 -15.98
C ARG A 196 -1.82 9.79 -15.16
N PHE A 197 -1.45 10.86 -14.47
CA PHE A 197 -0.35 10.81 -13.52
C PHE A 197 -0.64 11.56 -12.23
N SER A 198 0.08 11.22 -11.17
CA SER A 198 0.06 11.96 -9.92
C SER A 198 1.44 12.40 -9.45
N LEU A 199 1.58 13.63 -8.99
CA LEU A 199 2.76 14.10 -8.23
C LEU A 199 2.40 14.26 -6.76
N TYR A 200 3.25 13.76 -5.86
CA TYR A 200 3.15 13.95 -4.41
C TYR A 200 4.11 15.06 -3.97
N LEU A 201 3.60 16.26 -3.69
CA LEU A 201 4.43 17.46 -3.47
C LEU A 201 4.24 18.03 -2.05
N PRO A 202 5.23 17.92 -1.14
CA PRO A 202 5.10 18.42 0.22
C PRO A 202 4.92 19.94 0.36
N THR A 203 5.46 20.76 -0.55
CA THR A 203 5.50 22.21 -0.36
C THR A 203 4.71 22.99 -1.41
N MET A 204 4.22 24.18 -1.02
CA MET A 204 3.55 25.10 -1.93
C MET A 204 4.53 25.63 -2.98
N ASP A 205 5.80 25.83 -2.63
CA ASP A 205 6.84 26.24 -3.58
C ASP A 205 7.03 25.22 -4.71
N GLN A 206 6.89 23.92 -4.41
CA GLN A 206 6.90 22.89 -5.45
C GLN A 206 5.70 23.03 -6.41
N LEU A 207 4.51 23.41 -5.92
CA LEU A 207 3.37 23.72 -6.79
C LEU A 207 3.61 24.96 -7.65
N VAL A 208 4.19 26.01 -7.07
CA VAL A 208 4.57 27.24 -7.80
C VAL A 208 5.62 26.94 -8.87
N ASN A 209 6.58 26.07 -8.59
CA ASN A 209 7.56 25.66 -9.58
C ASN A 209 6.92 24.83 -10.68
N LEU A 210 6.04 23.89 -10.32
CA LEU A 210 5.30 23.09 -11.30
C LEU A 210 4.50 23.96 -12.25
N SER A 211 3.79 24.98 -11.74
CA SER A 211 2.92 25.83 -12.56
C SER A 211 3.64 26.58 -13.68
N ARG A 212 4.97 26.75 -13.57
CA ARG A 212 5.82 27.41 -14.56
C ARG A 212 6.28 26.47 -15.69
N ILE A 213 6.15 25.16 -15.51
CA ILE A 213 6.73 24.14 -16.40
C ILE A 213 5.70 23.10 -16.85
N ILE A 214 4.40 23.36 -16.67
CA ILE A 214 3.35 22.45 -17.14
C ILE A 214 3.46 22.33 -18.67
N PRO A 215 3.71 21.13 -19.22
CA PRO A 215 3.83 20.98 -20.67
C PRO A 215 2.51 21.25 -21.38
N GLU A 216 2.58 21.72 -22.63
CA GLU A 216 1.41 21.77 -23.50
C GLU A 216 0.80 20.36 -23.66
N GLY A 217 -0.53 20.29 -23.84
CA GLY A 217 -1.21 19.00 -24.00
C GLY A 217 -1.42 18.22 -22.70
N VAL A 218 -1.29 18.87 -21.54
CA VAL A 218 -1.60 18.26 -20.24
C VAL A 218 -2.75 18.99 -19.56
N LYS A 219 -3.78 18.25 -19.15
CA LYS A 219 -4.77 18.75 -18.20
C LYS A 219 -4.28 18.47 -16.79
N ILE A 220 -4.23 19.48 -15.92
CA ILE A 220 -3.72 19.34 -14.56
C ILE A 220 -4.63 19.99 -13.52
N SER A 221 -4.66 19.43 -12.32
CA SER A 221 -5.35 19.97 -11.15
C SER A 221 -4.61 19.58 -9.88
N ALA A 222 -4.71 20.36 -8.81
CA ALA A 222 -4.14 20.03 -7.51
C ALA A 222 -5.22 19.98 -6.44
N LEU A 223 -5.03 19.12 -5.44
CA LEU A 223 -5.85 19.08 -4.23
C LEU A 223 -5.00 18.72 -3.01
N GLU A 224 -5.53 18.97 -1.82
CA GLU A 224 -5.05 18.38 -0.57
C GLU A 224 -6.20 17.62 0.11
N THR A 225 -5.86 16.71 1.02
CA THR A 225 -6.87 16.01 1.82
C THR A 225 -6.62 16.16 3.31
N VAL A 226 -7.69 16.42 4.05
CA VAL A 226 -7.68 16.47 5.52
C VAL A 226 -8.56 15.35 6.05
N GLU A 227 -7.98 14.42 6.80
CA GLU A 227 -8.69 13.30 7.43
C GLU A 227 -8.75 13.51 8.95
N ARG A 228 -9.97 13.62 9.49
CA ARG A 228 -10.20 13.73 10.95
C ARG A 228 -10.81 12.45 11.49
N LYS A 229 -10.00 11.66 12.20
CA LYS A 229 -10.46 10.44 12.85
C LYS A 229 -11.43 10.75 14.00
N ILE A 230 -12.44 9.90 14.15
CA ILE A 230 -13.42 9.97 15.24
C ILE A 230 -13.15 8.82 16.21
N SER A 231 -12.98 9.16 17.49
CA SER A 231 -12.92 8.19 18.57
C SER A 231 -14.34 7.70 18.84
N LEU A 232 -14.58 6.40 18.65
CA LEU A 232 -15.85 5.74 18.91
C LEU A 232 -15.69 4.77 20.09
N SER A 233 -16.47 5.00 21.14
CA SER A 233 -16.54 4.12 22.32
C SER A 233 -17.97 4.15 22.88
N LYS A 234 -18.37 3.11 23.62
CA LYS A 234 -19.73 3.02 24.16
C LYS A 234 -20.05 4.25 25.02
N GLY A 235 -21.05 5.03 24.60
CA GLY A 235 -21.48 6.25 25.31
C GLY A 235 -20.53 7.46 25.16
N LYS A 236 -19.49 7.39 24.33
CA LYS A 236 -18.53 8.49 24.14
C LYS A 236 -18.03 8.53 22.70
N VAL A 237 -18.43 9.59 22.01
CA VAL A 237 -18.06 9.89 20.63
C VAL A 237 -17.45 11.27 20.58
N LYS A 238 -16.22 11.38 20.06
CA LYS A 238 -15.59 12.68 19.85
C LYS A 238 -14.54 12.61 18.75
N PRO A 239 -14.22 13.72 18.07
CA PRO A 239 -13.06 13.74 17.20
C PRO A 239 -11.77 13.47 17.98
N MET A 240 -10.81 12.81 17.34
CA MET A 240 -9.47 12.68 17.91
C MET A 240 -8.82 14.06 18.05
N GLY A 241 -8.10 14.27 19.15
CA GLY A 241 -7.48 15.57 19.45
C GLY A 241 -6.28 15.89 18.56
N LYS A 242 -5.58 14.86 18.06
CA LYS A 242 -4.45 15.01 17.15
C LYS A 242 -4.94 14.90 15.71
N LEU A 243 -4.70 15.93 14.91
CA LEU A 243 -4.95 15.97 13.48
C LEU A 243 -3.60 16.01 12.74
N ILE A 244 -3.48 15.27 11.64
CA ILE A 244 -2.39 15.48 10.69
C ILE A 244 -2.82 16.64 9.79
N GLY A 245 -2.27 17.82 10.05
CA GLY A 245 -2.70 19.06 9.38
C GLY A 245 -2.30 19.13 7.91
N HIS A 246 -1.14 18.57 7.56
CA HIS A 246 -0.63 18.52 6.19
C HIS A 246 0.23 17.28 5.97
N THR A 247 0.33 16.87 4.70
CA THR A 247 1.13 15.74 4.23
C THR A 247 1.80 16.13 2.93
N ALA A 248 1.02 16.20 1.85
CA ALA A 248 1.43 16.77 0.58
C ALA A 248 0.21 17.26 -0.21
N TYR A 249 0.49 18.04 -1.24
CA TYR A 249 -0.44 18.32 -2.32
C TYR A 249 -0.40 17.18 -3.34
N LEU A 250 -1.58 16.76 -3.78
CA LEU A 250 -1.77 15.77 -4.84
C LEU A 250 -2.03 16.52 -6.13
N VAL A 251 -1.07 16.50 -7.04
CA VAL A 251 -1.28 17.02 -8.38
C VAL A 251 -1.71 15.87 -9.26
N ILE A 252 -2.85 15.99 -9.92
CA ILE A 252 -3.41 15.02 -10.85
C ILE A 252 -3.33 15.59 -12.25
N GLY A 253 -2.63 14.88 -13.13
CA GLY A 253 -2.50 15.22 -14.53
C GLY A 253 -3.10 14.18 -15.46
N ARG A 254 -3.44 14.62 -16.68
CA ARG A 254 -3.89 13.76 -17.78
C ARG A 254 -3.27 14.23 -19.09
N ARG A 255 -2.60 13.32 -19.78
CA ARG A 255 -2.05 13.54 -21.11
C ARG A 255 -3.18 13.60 -22.14
N LEU A 256 -3.19 14.62 -23.00
CA LEU A 256 -4.23 14.80 -24.03
C LEU A 256 -3.86 14.13 -25.36
N PHE A 257 -2.60 14.24 -25.78
CA PHE A 257 -2.04 13.69 -27.02
C PHE A 257 -0.73 12.97 -26.72
#